data_AF-A0AAE9ABK4-F1
#
_entry.id   AF-A0AAE9ABK4-F1
#
_cell.length_a   1.000
_cell.length_b   1.000
_cell.length_c   1.000
_cell.angle_alpha   90.00
_cell.angle_beta   90.00
_cell.angle_gamma   90.00
#
_symmetry.space_group_name_H-M   'P 1'
#
loop_
_entity.id
_entity.type
_entity.pdbx_description
1 polymer ?
#
loop_
_entity_poly.entity_id
_entity_poly.type
_entity_poly.pdbx_seq_one_letter_code
_entity_poly.pdbx_strand_id
1 'polypeptide(L)'
;MRSVALSLLVLLGAAQASILLPYHMPDELIQLMAFREQPQNAAISVCNDIQFNYCQTHFNQFFGMDDSISWRNGSYIFNTVQNYLMMNVTELVKVCNTRTQFYQCLGSSYYPCMNLYTLLNKPQPDFSNTFDYVRTFRGLEWMCVGGFSEVVAQWSCLATFPTTKAYQNCIGNFNQTVSAANFCPAVAQTGVCLNDAYNAACGPAGAGYFGCENFRITFDNSCWGLRCMVDSQ
;
A
#
# COMPACT_ATOMS: atom_id res chain seq x y z
N MET A 1 3.98 -29.21 43.16
CA MET A 1 4.42 -28.03 42.39
C MET A 1 4.15 -28.30 40.92
N ARG A 2 3.11 -27.68 40.35
CA ARG A 2 2.69 -27.87 38.96
C ARG A 2 3.38 -26.82 38.09
N SER A 3 4.27 -27.27 37.20
CA SER A 3 4.88 -26.42 36.18
C SER A 3 3.86 -26.18 35.07
N VAL A 4 3.51 -24.92 34.83
CA VAL A 4 2.70 -24.49 33.69
C VAL A 4 3.66 -24.01 32.61
N ALA A 5 3.76 -24.77 31.51
CA ALA A 5 4.43 -24.33 30.30
C ALA A 5 3.47 -23.43 29.51
N LEU A 6 3.78 -22.14 29.39
CA LEU A 6 3.14 -21.24 28.44
C LEU A 6 3.74 -21.49 27.06
N SER A 7 2.96 -22.10 26.17
CA SER A 7 3.27 -22.18 24.75
C SER A 7 2.87 -20.87 24.07
N LEU A 8 3.84 -20.06 23.65
CA LEU A 8 3.61 -18.97 22.70
C LEU A 8 3.23 -19.59 21.34
N LEU A 9 1.97 -19.45 20.94
CA LEU A 9 1.52 -19.69 19.57
C LEU A 9 1.96 -18.50 18.71
N VAL A 10 3.08 -18.68 18.00
CA VAL A 10 3.43 -17.81 16.86
C VAL A 10 2.44 -18.15 15.75
N LEU A 11 1.46 -17.27 15.52
CA LEU A 11 0.57 -17.33 14.36
C LEU A 11 1.41 -17.10 13.10
N LEU A 12 1.89 -18.16 12.48
CA LEU A 12 2.36 -18.16 11.10
C LEU A 12 1.12 -17.89 10.23
N GLY A 13 0.86 -16.62 9.93
CA GLY A 13 -0.16 -16.24 8.95
C GLY A 13 0.11 -16.96 7.64
N ALA A 14 -0.92 -17.56 7.05
CA ALA A 14 -0.81 -18.16 5.72
C ALA A 14 -0.34 -17.08 4.74
N ALA A 15 0.81 -17.31 4.10
CA ALA A 15 1.34 -16.38 3.13
C ALA A 15 0.44 -16.41 1.90
N GLN A 16 -0.28 -15.32 1.66
CA GLN A 16 -1.16 -15.17 0.51
C GLN A 16 -0.42 -14.45 -0.61
N ALA A 17 -0.70 -14.85 -1.84
CA ALA A 17 -0.26 -14.12 -3.01
C ALA A 17 -0.95 -12.74 -3.00
N SER A 18 -0.18 -11.71 -3.27
CA SER A 18 -0.63 -10.32 -3.10
C SER A 18 0.20 -9.42 -3.99
N ILE A 19 -0.39 -8.34 -4.46
CA ILE A 19 0.31 -7.40 -5.35
C ILE A 19 0.19 -5.97 -4.85
N LEU A 20 -0.85 -5.66 -4.07
CA LEU A 20 -0.75 -4.67 -3.00
C LEU A 20 -0.14 -5.39 -1.79
N LEU A 21 0.98 -4.88 -1.27
CA LEU A 21 1.75 -5.58 -0.26
C LEU A 21 1.04 -5.54 1.11
N PRO A 22 0.67 -6.71 1.70
CA PRO A 22 0.00 -6.75 2.98
C PRO A 22 1.04 -6.67 4.09
N TYR A 23 0.99 -5.59 4.88
CA TYR A 23 1.72 -5.47 6.14
C TYR A 23 0.91 -4.61 7.11
N HIS A 24 1.18 -4.76 8.40
CA HIS A 24 0.50 -3.98 9.43
C HIS A 24 1.45 -2.91 9.96
N MET A 25 0.93 -1.70 10.15
CA MET A 25 1.66 -0.60 10.77
C MET A 25 1.06 -0.31 12.14
N PRO A 26 1.87 -0.23 13.21
CA PRO A 26 1.41 0.23 14.51
C PRO A 26 0.84 1.65 14.44
N ASP A 27 -0.20 1.91 15.24
CA ASP A 27 -0.88 3.22 15.29
C ASP A 27 0.09 4.39 15.52
N GLU A 28 1.12 4.21 16.35
CA GLU A 28 2.14 5.24 16.60
C GLU A 28 2.93 5.63 15.33
N LEU A 29 3.19 4.66 14.44
CA LEU A 29 3.90 4.91 13.20
C LEU A 29 2.96 5.47 12.13
N ILE A 30 1.70 5.05 12.12
CA ILE A 30 0.65 5.67 11.30
C ILE A 30 0.48 7.14 11.70
N GLN A 31 0.47 7.45 13.00
CA GLN A 31 0.42 8.82 13.50
C GLN A 31 1.65 9.63 13.11
N LEU A 32 2.84 9.04 13.20
CA LEU A 32 4.09 9.67 12.75
C LEU A 32 4.05 9.99 11.26
N MET A 33 3.59 9.04 10.43
CA MET A 33 3.42 9.26 8.99
C MET A 33 2.48 10.44 8.75
N ALA A 34 1.30 10.43 9.37
CA ALA A 34 0.32 11.49 9.22
C ALA A 34 0.89 12.85 9.62
N PHE A 35 1.61 12.95 10.74
CA PHE A 35 2.28 14.20 11.13
C PHE A 35 3.26 14.70 10.07
N ARG A 36 4.07 13.81 9.47
CA ARG A 36 5.02 14.16 8.41
C ARG A 36 4.37 14.49 7.07
N GLU A 37 3.15 13.99 6.84
CA GLU A 37 2.34 14.26 5.65
C GLU A 37 1.52 15.56 5.75
N GLN A 38 1.66 16.32 6.84
CA GLN A 38 0.94 17.57 7.03
C GLN A 38 1.27 18.55 5.88
N PRO A 39 0.25 19.10 5.19
CA PRO A 39 0.49 20.04 4.11
C PRO A 39 1.12 21.32 4.63
N GLN A 40 2.18 21.79 3.95
CA GLN A 40 2.86 23.06 4.28
C GLN A 40 1.96 24.29 4.05
N ASN A 41 0.95 24.17 3.18
CA ASN A 41 0.00 25.23 2.89
C ASN A 41 -1.44 24.71 2.95
N ALA A 42 -2.16 25.08 4.01
CA ALA A 42 -3.54 24.68 4.25
C ALA A 42 -4.52 25.18 3.16
N ALA A 43 -4.18 26.26 2.43
CA ALA A 43 -5.05 26.84 1.41
C ALA A 43 -5.10 26.05 0.09
N ILE A 44 -4.17 25.11 -0.13
CA ILE A 44 -4.03 24.34 -1.39
C ILE A 44 -4.54 22.89 -1.22
N SER A 45 -4.94 22.47 0.00
CA SER A 45 -5.06 21.06 0.37
C SER A 45 -6.40 20.70 1.03
N VAL A 46 -7.52 21.12 0.46
CA VAL A 46 -8.84 20.74 0.98
C VAL A 46 -9.38 19.55 0.22
N CYS A 47 -9.59 18.43 0.92
CA CYS A 47 -10.39 17.32 0.40
C CYS A 47 -11.88 17.72 0.35
N ASN A 48 -12.46 17.83 -0.83
CA ASN A 48 -13.89 18.08 -1.00
C ASN A 48 -14.68 16.81 -0.67
N ASP A 49 -15.28 16.75 0.52
CA ASP A 49 -16.00 15.56 1.01
C ASP A 49 -17.19 15.14 0.15
N ILE A 50 -17.91 16.09 -0.46
CA ILE A 50 -19.06 15.76 -1.33
C ILE A 50 -18.57 15.04 -2.58
N GLN A 51 -17.56 15.62 -3.24
CA GLN A 51 -16.94 15.01 -4.42
C GLN A 51 -16.27 13.68 -4.05
N PHE A 52 -15.61 13.61 -2.89
CA PHE A 52 -14.92 12.42 -2.43
C PHE A 52 -15.87 11.25 -2.22
N ASN A 53 -16.99 11.47 -1.52
CA ASN A 53 -18.01 10.44 -1.32
C ASN A 53 -18.61 10.00 -2.66
N TYR A 54 -18.94 10.94 -3.56
CA TYR A 54 -19.47 10.62 -4.88
C TYR A 54 -18.49 9.75 -5.70
N CYS A 55 -17.23 10.15 -5.79
CA CYS A 55 -16.21 9.39 -6.51
C CYS A 55 -15.96 8.02 -5.87
N GLN A 56 -16.00 7.94 -4.53
CA GLN A 56 -15.86 6.67 -3.82
C GLN A 56 -17.01 5.72 -4.13
N THR A 57 -18.26 6.19 -4.16
CA THR A 57 -19.41 5.37 -4.54
C THR A 57 -19.26 4.82 -5.97
N HIS A 58 -18.79 5.63 -6.92
CA HIS A 58 -18.54 5.13 -8.28
C HIS A 58 -17.42 4.11 -8.35
N PHE A 59 -16.33 4.30 -7.59
CA PHE A 59 -15.29 3.29 -7.46
C PHE A 59 -15.87 1.99 -6.87
N ASN A 60 -16.71 2.08 -5.83
CA ASN A 60 -17.32 0.94 -5.16
C ASN A 60 -18.19 0.09 -6.07
N GLN A 61 -18.97 0.73 -6.95
CA GLN A 61 -19.87 0.07 -7.89
C GLN A 61 -19.15 -0.92 -8.80
N PHE A 62 -17.93 -0.60 -9.25
CA PHE A 62 -17.13 -1.52 -10.06
C PHE A 62 -16.83 -2.84 -9.32
N PHE A 63 -16.58 -2.75 -8.02
CA PHE A 63 -16.28 -3.91 -7.17
C PHE A 63 -17.53 -4.55 -6.55
N GLY A 64 -18.73 -4.05 -6.87
CA GLY A 64 -19.98 -4.50 -6.24
C GLY A 64 -20.06 -4.23 -4.74
N MET A 65 -19.33 -3.23 -4.25
CA MET A 65 -19.37 -2.81 -2.84
C MET A 65 -20.61 -1.95 -2.56
N ASP A 66 -21.11 -1.98 -1.32
CA ASP A 66 -22.23 -1.14 -0.88
C ASP A 66 -21.87 0.36 -0.90
N ASP A 67 -22.85 1.22 -1.18
CA ASP A 67 -22.64 2.68 -1.29
C ASP A 67 -22.20 3.33 0.04
N SER A 68 -22.43 2.68 1.19
CA SER A 68 -21.97 3.15 2.50
C SER A 68 -20.48 2.90 2.76
N ILE A 69 -19.81 2.07 1.94
CA ILE A 69 -18.39 1.76 2.08
C ILE A 69 -17.56 3.01 1.75
N SER A 70 -16.69 3.40 2.68
CA SER A 70 -15.87 4.60 2.55
C SER A 70 -14.42 4.34 3.01
N TRP A 71 -13.62 5.40 3.09
CA TRP A 71 -12.26 5.33 3.65
C TRP A 71 -12.20 4.76 5.07
N ARG A 72 -13.32 4.78 5.81
CA ARG A 72 -13.46 4.14 7.13
C ARG A 72 -13.44 2.62 7.08
N ASN A 73 -13.64 2.04 5.90
CA ASN A 73 -13.64 0.61 5.62
C ASN A 73 -12.40 0.22 4.79
N GLY A 74 -11.28 0.91 4.97
CA GLY A 74 -10.10 0.74 4.13
C GLY A 74 -9.54 -0.67 4.10
N SER A 75 -9.58 -1.43 5.19
CA SER A 75 -9.15 -2.84 5.16
C SER A 75 -10.06 -3.70 4.29
N TYR A 76 -11.37 -3.44 4.28
CA TYR A 76 -12.32 -4.12 3.39
C TYR A 76 -12.09 -3.73 1.93
N ILE A 77 -11.85 -2.45 1.64
CA ILE A 77 -11.52 -1.96 0.29
C ILE A 77 -10.21 -2.58 -0.19
N PHE A 78 -9.16 -2.58 0.64
CA PHE A 78 -7.87 -3.18 0.34
C PHE A 78 -8.03 -4.64 -0.08
N ASN A 79 -8.70 -5.45 0.74
CA ASN A 79 -8.91 -6.87 0.46
C ASN A 79 -9.74 -7.09 -0.82
N THR A 80 -10.78 -6.28 -1.03
CA THR A 80 -11.63 -6.36 -2.22
C THR A 80 -10.84 -6.06 -3.49
N VAL A 81 -10.10 -4.95 -3.51
CA VAL A 81 -9.25 -4.58 -4.64
C VAL A 81 -8.16 -5.62 -4.86
N GLN A 82 -7.49 -6.07 -3.81
CA GLN A 82 -6.46 -7.11 -3.86
C GLN A 82 -7.00 -8.40 -4.50
N ASN A 83 -8.22 -8.82 -4.17
CA ASN A 83 -8.82 -10.01 -4.77
C ASN A 83 -8.98 -9.88 -6.30
N TYR A 84 -9.42 -8.72 -6.80
CA TYR A 84 -9.52 -8.47 -8.24
C TYR A 84 -8.15 -8.46 -8.93
N LEU A 85 -7.17 -7.80 -8.31
CA LEU A 85 -5.80 -7.73 -8.85
C LEU A 85 -5.13 -9.12 -8.97
N MET A 86 -5.53 -10.09 -8.14
CA MET A 86 -5.00 -11.46 -8.16
C MET A 86 -5.72 -12.40 -9.12
N MET A 87 -6.79 -11.97 -9.80
CA MET A 87 -7.51 -12.86 -10.71
C MET A 87 -6.70 -13.13 -11.98
N ASN A 88 -6.24 -12.07 -12.65
CA ASN A 88 -5.40 -12.11 -13.85
C ASN A 88 -5.07 -10.67 -14.29
N VAL A 89 -4.22 -10.56 -15.31
CA VAL A 89 -3.84 -9.29 -15.95
C VAL A 89 -5.05 -8.51 -16.50
N THR A 90 -6.09 -9.20 -17.01
CA THR A 90 -7.28 -8.51 -17.55
C THR A 90 -8.04 -7.77 -16.45
N GLU A 91 -8.22 -8.39 -15.29
CA GLU A 91 -8.84 -7.73 -14.13
C GLU A 91 -7.94 -6.63 -13.55
N LEU A 92 -6.62 -6.82 -13.53
CA LEU A 92 -5.67 -5.77 -13.16
C LEU A 92 -5.85 -4.52 -14.04
N VAL A 93 -5.97 -4.68 -15.36
CA VAL A 93 -6.20 -3.56 -16.29
C VAL A 93 -7.52 -2.84 -15.98
N LYS A 94 -8.59 -3.57 -15.65
CA LYS A 94 -9.87 -2.97 -15.27
C LYS A 94 -9.80 -2.22 -13.95
N VAL A 95 -9.08 -2.75 -12.96
CA VAL A 95 -8.80 -2.04 -11.69
C VAL A 95 -8.04 -0.74 -11.97
N CYS A 96 -7.04 -0.78 -12.84
CA CYS A 96 -6.28 0.40 -13.22
C CYS A 96 -7.09 1.47 -13.97
N ASN A 97 -8.00 1.05 -14.85
CA ASN A 97 -8.96 1.96 -15.46
C ASN A 97 -9.90 2.58 -14.41
N THR A 98 -10.40 1.78 -13.46
CA THR A 98 -11.27 2.23 -12.37
C THR A 98 -10.56 3.24 -11.45
N ARG A 99 -9.29 2.99 -11.09
CA ARG A 99 -8.46 3.97 -10.36
C ARG A 99 -8.26 5.25 -11.16
N THR A 100 -8.08 5.15 -12.47
CA THR A 100 -7.92 6.33 -13.34
C THR A 100 -9.19 7.18 -13.36
N GLN A 101 -10.36 6.56 -13.45
CA GLN A 101 -11.65 7.25 -13.35
C GLN A 101 -11.85 7.88 -11.97
N PHE A 102 -11.47 7.19 -10.89
CA PHE A 102 -11.50 7.74 -9.54
C PHE A 102 -10.60 8.98 -9.39
N TYR A 103 -9.37 8.91 -9.90
CA TYR A 103 -8.43 10.04 -9.95
C TYR A 103 -9.01 11.22 -10.72
N GLN A 104 -9.56 10.97 -11.92
CA GLN A 104 -10.18 12.01 -12.76
C GLN A 104 -11.42 12.62 -12.11
N CYS A 105 -12.25 11.80 -11.46
CA CYS A 105 -13.45 12.23 -10.76
C CYS A 105 -13.11 13.22 -9.63
N LEU A 106 -12.03 12.94 -8.88
CA LEU A 106 -11.55 13.81 -7.80
C LEU A 106 -10.80 15.05 -8.30
N GLY A 107 -10.07 14.94 -9.41
CA GLY A 107 -9.28 16.03 -9.97
C GLY A 107 -8.28 16.59 -8.95
N SER A 108 -8.31 17.90 -8.72
CA SER A 108 -7.45 18.58 -7.74
C SER A 108 -7.65 18.11 -6.30
N SER A 109 -8.80 17.52 -5.97
CA SER A 109 -9.09 16.96 -4.65
C SER A 109 -8.38 15.61 -4.39
N TYR A 110 -7.80 14.96 -5.41
CA TYR A 110 -7.27 13.61 -5.26
C TYR A 110 -6.17 13.51 -4.20
N TYR A 111 -5.08 14.27 -4.34
CA TYR A 111 -3.97 14.19 -3.39
C TYR A 111 -4.33 14.63 -1.97
N PRO A 112 -5.13 15.71 -1.77
CA PRO A 112 -5.66 16.03 -0.44
C PRO A 112 -6.53 14.91 0.16
N CYS A 113 -7.34 14.21 -0.64
CA CYS A 113 -8.16 13.11 -0.13
C CYS A 113 -7.37 11.81 0.10
N MET A 114 -6.31 11.56 -0.67
CA MET A 114 -5.39 10.40 -0.53
C MET A 114 -4.20 10.69 0.41
N ASN A 115 -4.47 11.41 1.50
CA ASN A 115 -3.48 11.88 2.44
C ASN A 115 -3.85 11.46 3.87
N LEU A 116 -2.90 10.86 4.57
CA LEU A 116 -3.15 10.24 5.86
C LEU A 116 -3.45 11.30 6.94
N TYR A 117 -2.74 12.44 6.90
CA TYR A 117 -3.03 13.60 7.76
C TYR A 117 -4.48 14.05 7.60
N THR A 118 -4.95 14.21 6.36
CA THR A 118 -6.29 14.73 6.08
C THR A 118 -7.37 13.79 6.60
N LEU A 119 -7.25 12.48 6.36
CA LEU A 119 -8.25 11.51 6.78
C LEU A 119 -8.24 11.26 8.29
N LEU A 120 -7.08 11.22 8.94
CA LEU A 120 -7.00 11.06 10.40
C LEU A 120 -7.45 12.30 11.18
N ASN A 121 -7.52 13.48 10.54
CA ASN A 121 -8.12 14.67 11.16
C ASN A 121 -9.64 14.76 10.96
N LYS A 122 -10.27 13.82 10.27
CA LYS A 122 -11.74 13.73 10.20
C LYS A 122 -12.30 13.10 11.48
N PRO A 123 -13.59 13.32 11.82
CA PRO A 123 -14.18 12.77 13.04
C PRO A 123 -14.08 11.24 13.12
N GLN A 124 -13.71 10.72 14.29
CA GLN A 124 -13.70 9.28 14.62
C GLN A 124 -12.91 8.42 13.60
N PRO A 125 -11.63 8.73 13.32
CA PRO A 125 -10.86 7.92 12.39
C PRO A 125 -10.51 6.56 13.04
N ASP A 126 -10.37 5.54 12.20
CA ASP A 126 -9.74 4.28 12.59
C ASP A 126 -8.38 4.20 11.91
N PHE A 127 -7.30 4.02 12.67
CA PHE A 127 -5.93 4.13 12.17
C PHE A 127 -5.64 3.08 11.10
N SER A 128 -5.96 1.81 11.38
CA SER A 128 -5.71 0.70 10.48
C SER A 128 -6.49 0.85 9.17
N ASN A 129 -7.79 1.12 9.24
CA ASN A 129 -8.61 1.31 8.04
C ASN A 129 -8.14 2.52 7.23
N THR A 130 -7.82 3.64 7.90
CA THR A 130 -7.37 4.84 7.17
C THR A 130 -6.03 4.59 6.48
N PHE A 131 -5.10 3.91 7.14
CA PHE A 131 -3.82 3.50 6.55
C PHE A 131 -4.03 2.56 5.36
N ASP A 132 -4.86 1.51 5.53
CA ASP A 132 -5.16 0.54 4.47
C ASP A 132 -5.84 1.18 3.26
N TYR A 133 -6.68 2.19 3.50
CA TYR A 133 -7.29 2.97 2.45
C TYR A 133 -6.23 3.75 1.65
N VAL A 134 -5.42 4.57 2.33
CA VAL A 134 -4.40 5.40 1.67
C VAL A 134 -3.36 4.55 0.95
N ARG A 135 -2.87 3.46 1.56
CA ARG A 135 -1.92 2.56 0.91
C ARG A 135 -2.51 1.89 -0.34
N THR A 136 -3.81 1.58 -0.35
CA THR A 136 -4.47 0.97 -1.52
C THR A 136 -4.33 1.88 -2.72
N PHE A 137 -4.72 3.15 -2.60
CA PHE A 137 -4.68 4.09 -3.73
C PHE A 137 -3.26 4.50 -4.13
N ARG A 138 -2.31 4.57 -3.19
CA ARG A 138 -0.88 4.78 -3.50
C ARG A 138 -0.27 3.57 -4.23
N GLY A 139 -0.57 2.37 -3.76
CA GLY A 139 -0.13 1.13 -4.41
C GLY A 139 -0.72 1.01 -5.82
N LEU A 140 -2.01 1.33 -6.00
CA LEU A 140 -2.63 1.39 -7.32
C LEU A 140 -2.02 2.48 -8.22
N GLU A 141 -1.66 3.65 -7.67
CA GLU A 141 -0.98 4.69 -8.42
C GLU A 141 0.36 4.22 -8.98
N TRP A 142 1.17 3.55 -8.15
CA TRP A 142 2.39 2.91 -8.63
C TRP A 142 2.09 1.85 -9.70
N MET A 143 1.29 0.85 -9.36
CA MET A 143 1.05 -0.32 -10.18
C MET A 143 0.38 -0.02 -11.53
N CYS A 144 -0.49 0.99 -11.57
CA CYS A 144 -1.24 1.34 -12.77
C CYS A 144 -0.58 2.43 -13.63
N VAL A 145 0.51 3.03 -13.15
CA VAL A 145 1.22 4.10 -13.87
C VAL A 145 2.69 3.73 -14.01
N GLY A 146 3.48 3.84 -12.94
CA GLY A 146 4.93 3.68 -12.99
C GLY A 146 5.39 2.22 -13.11
N GLY A 147 4.65 1.28 -12.54
CA GLY A 147 4.98 -0.16 -12.52
C GLY A 147 4.10 -1.01 -13.46
N PHE A 148 3.33 -0.38 -14.36
CA PHE A 148 2.34 -1.09 -15.16
C PHE A 148 2.98 -2.04 -16.17
N SER A 149 4.06 -1.62 -16.83
CA SER A 149 4.80 -2.47 -17.77
C SER A 149 5.34 -3.73 -17.11
N GLU A 150 5.91 -3.57 -15.93
CA GLU A 150 6.57 -4.59 -15.13
C GLU A 150 5.54 -5.61 -14.64
N VAL A 151 4.44 -5.11 -14.06
CA VAL A 151 3.40 -5.95 -13.49
C VAL A 151 2.66 -6.76 -14.54
N VAL A 152 2.41 -6.18 -15.73
CA VAL A 152 1.76 -6.91 -16.83
C VAL A 152 2.70 -7.94 -17.45
N ALA A 153 3.98 -7.60 -17.64
CA ALA A 153 4.96 -8.50 -18.26
C ALA A 153 5.31 -9.70 -17.37
N GLN A 154 5.28 -9.54 -16.04
CA GLN A 154 5.77 -10.53 -15.08
C GLN A 154 4.73 -10.90 -14.01
N TRP A 155 3.44 -10.70 -14.30
CA TRP A 155 2.34 -10.83 -13.34
C TRP A 155 2.41 -12.12 -12.52
N SER A 156 2.63 -13.27 -13.16
CA SER A 156 2.66 -14.57 -12.49
C SER A 156 3.74 -14.69 -11.42
N CYS A 157 4.90 -14.06 -11.62
CA CYS A 157 5.97 -14.05 -10.64
C CYS A 157 5.73 -12.97 -9.58
N LEU A 158 5.47 -11.74 -10.01
CA LEU A 158 5.35 -10.60 -9.10
C LEU A 158 4.18 -10.75 -8.12
N ALA A 159 3.04 -11.26 -8.58
CA ALA A 159 1.85 -11.45 -7.76
C ALA A 159 2.01 -12.59 -6.72
N THR A 160 2.82 -13.61 -7.04
CA THR A 160 3.04 -14.75 -6.15
C THR A 160 4.27 -14.58 -5.26
N PHE A 161 5.18 -13.65 -5.57
CA PHE A 161 6.40 -13.43 -4.81
C PHE A 161 6.17 -13.20 -3.30
N PRO A 162 5.11 -12.53 -2.85
CA PRO A 162 4.84 -12.39 -1.41
C PRO A 162 4.61 -13.70 -0.64
N THR A 163 4.36 -14.83 -1.32
CA THR A 163 4.29 -16.14 -0.67
C THR A 163 5.67 -16.72 -0.33
N THR A 164 6.76 -16.10 -0.80
CA THR A 164 8.12 -16.59 -0.62
C THR A 164 8.70 -16.22 0.76
N LYS A 165 9.64 -17.03 1.25
CA LYS A 165 10.41 -16.71 2.46
C LYS A 165 11.24 -15.44 2.30
N ALA A 166 11.73 -15.16 1.09
CA ALA A 166 12.55 -13.98 0.83
C ALA A 166 11.75 -12.69 1.10
N TYR A 167 10.53 -12.61 0.57
CA TYR A 167 9.60 -11.53 0.89
C TYR A 167 9.30 -11.45 2.40
N GLN A 168 8.90 -12.57 3.00
CA GLN A 168 8.53 -12.64 4.41
C GLN A 168 9.66 -12.21 5.34
N ASN A 169 10.92 -12.50 4.98
CA ASN A 169 12.08 -12.06 5.73
C ASN A 169 12.27 -10.54 5.64
N CYS A 170 12.11 -9.93 4.47
CA CYS A 170 12.20 -8.47 4.31
C CYS A 170 11.13 -7.76 5.16
N ILE A 171 9.87 -8.16 5.03
CA ILE A 171 8.76 -7.57 5.78
C ILE A 171 8.82 -7.91 7.27
N GLY A 172 9.23 -9.13 7.61
CA GLY A 172 9.41 -9.56 8.99
C GLY A 172 10.48 -8.73 9.71
N ASN A 173 11.61 -8.48 9.05
CA ASN A 173 12.65 -7.61 9.58
C ASN A 173 12.17 -6.16 9.72
N PHE A 174 11.44 -5.64 8.72
CA PHE A 174 10.82 -4.31 8.82
C PHE A 174 9.93 -4.21 10.06
N ASN A 175 8.97 -5.13 10.22
CA ASN A 175 8.03 -5.12 11.34
C ASN A 175 8.72 -5.25 12.72
N GLN A 176 9.86 -5.93 12.79
CA GLN A 176 10.61 -6.12 14.05
C GLN A 176 11.49 -4.93 14.42
N THR A 177 11.95 -4.17 13.43
CA THR A 177 13.01 -3.16 13.61
C THR A 177 12.54 -1.73 13.41
N VAL A 178 11.42 -1.52 12.72
CA VAL A 178 10.88 -0.19 12.47
C VAL A 178 10.42 0.46 13.77
N SER A 179 10.79 1.72 13.95
CA SER A 179 10.41 2.57 15.07
C SER A 179 10.36 4.03 14.61
N ALA A 180 9.87 4.92 15.46
CA ALA A 180 9.84 6.35 15.15
C ALA A 180 11.26 6.93 14.88
N ALA A 181 12.28 6.41 15.58
CA ALA A 181 13.66 6.91 15.50
C ALA A 181 14.38 6.55 14.20
N ASN A 182 14.06 5.38 13.61
CA ASN A 182 14.70 4.88 12.39
C ASN A 182 13.72 4.72 11.23
N PHE A 183 12.55 5.36 11.28
CA PHE A 183 11.44 5.12 10.36
C PHE A 183 11.84 5.12 8.87
N CYS A 184 12.38 6.24 8.36
CA CYS A 184 12.77 6.32 6.94
C CYS A 184 13.99 5.46 6.58
N PRO A 185 15.03 5.35 7.43
CA PRO A 185 16.07 4.35 7.23
C PRO A 185 15.53 2.91 7.11
N ALA A 186 14.57 2.51 7.94
CA ALA A 186 13.95 1.18 7.89
C ALA A 186 13.14 0.97 6.60
N VAL A 187 12.40 2.00 6.14
CA VAL A 187 11.72 1.97 4.84
C VAL A 187 12.73 1.79 3.71
N ALA A 188 13.82 2.56 3.71
CA ALA A 188 14.86 2.47 2.68
C ALA A 188 15.51 1.09 2.63
N GLN A 189 15.92 0.56 3.79
CA GLN A 189 16.54 -0.76 3.90
C GLN A 189 15.60 -1.88 3.43
N THR A 190 14.31 -1.77 3.75
CA THR A 190 13.30 -2.73 3.30
C THR A 190 13.08 -2.65 1.80
N GLY A 191 13.09 -1.44 1.22
CA GLY A 191 13.07 -1.23 -0.22
C GLY A 191 14.23 -1.92 -0.93
N VAL A 192 15.47 -1.80 -0.41
CA VAL A 192 16.65 -2.51 -0.94
C VAL A 192 16.47 -4.03 -0.83
N CYS A 193 16.04 -4.54 0.33
CA CYS A 193 15.79 -5.97 0.52
C CYS A 193 14.79 -6.51 -0.51
N LEU A 194 13.69 -5.79 -0.73
CA LEU A 194 12.68 -6.17 -1.73
C LEU A 194 13.23 -6.05 -3.15
N ASN A 195 14.06 -5.04 -3.45
CA ASN A 195 14.70 -4.93 -4.76
C ASN A 195 15.51 -6.19 -5.10
N ASP A 196 16.45 -6.53 -4.22
CA ASP A 196 17.34 -7.69 -4.40
C ASP A 196 16.52 -9.00 -4.48
N ALA A 197 15.53 -9.14 -3.61
CA ALA A 197 14.76 -10.37 -3.51
C ALA A 197 13.82 -10.59 -4.71
N TYR A 198 13.18 -9.53 -5.22
CA TYR A 198 12.37 -9.61 -6.44
C TYR A 198 13.25 -9.84 -7.69
N ASN A 199 14.42 -9.19 -7.80
CA ASN A 199 15.35 -9.44 -8.90
C ASN A 199 15.87 -10.88 -8.90
N ALA A 200 16.20 -11.42 -7.73
CA ALA A 200 16.67 -12.80 -7.61
C ALA A 200 15.58 -13.83 -7.99
N ALA A 201 14.30 -13.53 -7.75
CA ALA A 201 13.21 -14.47 -7.98
C ALA A 201 12.56 -14.35 -9.36
N CYS A 202 12.35 -13.13 -9.86
CA CYS A 202 11.64 -12.85 -11.10
C CYS A 202 12.56 -12.43 -12.27
N GLY A 203 13.82 -12.09 -11.98
CA GLY A 203 14.82 -11.69 -12.95
C GLY A 203 15.03 -10.17 -13.05
N PRO A 204 16.08 -9.71 -13.74
CA PRO A 204 16.50 -8.31 -13.78
C PRO A 204 15.64 -7.43 -14.71
N ALA A 205 14.50 -7.92 -15.20
CA ALA A 205 13.59 -7.19 -16.08
C ALA A 205 12.73 -6.16 -15.30
N GLY A 206 13.34 -5.40 -14.40
CA GLY A 206 12.65 -4.40 -13.58
C GLY A 206 11.87 -4.95 -12.38
N ALA A 207 11.98 -6.25 -12.08
CA ALA A 207 11.24 -6.85 -10.95
C ALA A 207 11.65 -6.24 -9.59
N GLY A 208 12.94 -6.02 -9.36
CA GLY A 208 13.45 -5.38 -8.15
C GLY A 208 12.99 -3.95 -8.01
N TYR A 209 13.02 -3.18 -9.10
CA TYR A 209 12.48 -1.83 -9.12
C TYR A 209 10.98 -1.82 -8.78
N PHE A 210 10.20 -2.71 -9.39
CA PHE A 210 8.79 -2.90 -9.07
C PHE A 210 8.57 -3.22 -7.59
N GLY A 211 9.25 -4.23 -7.06
CA GLY A 211 9.09 -4.68 -5.68
C GLY A 211 9.43 -3.60 -4.66
N CYS A 212 10.51 -2.87 -4.90
CA CYS A 212 10.94 -1.76 -4.06
C CYS A 212 9.93 -0.60 -4.09
N GLU A 213 9.53 -0.13 -5.27
CA GLU A 213 8.61 1.01 -5.39
C GLU A 213 7.21 0.69 -4.86
N ASN A 214 6.74 -0.54 -5.09
CA ASN A 214 5.44 -1.00 -4.60
C ASN A 214 5.34 -0.99 -3.06
N PHE A 215 6.47 -1.16 -2.37
CA PHE A 215 6.57 -0.94 -0.92
C PHE A 215 6.76 0.54 -0.57
N ARG A 216 7.79 1.17 -1.14
CA ARG A 216 8.24 2.54 -0.83
C ARG A 216 7.15 3.59 -1.05
N ILE A 217 6.32 3.43 -2.07
CA ILE A 217 5.30 4.43 -2.46
C ILE A 217 4.30 4.72 -1.34
N THR A 218 4.05 3.75 -0.45
CA THR A 218 3.17 3.95 0.72
C THR A 218 3.71 5.04 1.64
N PHE A 219 5.04 5.20 1.69
CA PHE A 219 5.74 6.07 2.61
C PHE A 219 6.28 7.35 1.97
N ASP A 220 6.13 7.55 0.66
CA ASP A 220 6.81 8.62 -0.11
C ASP A 220 6.58 10.02 0.49
N ASN A 221 5.34 10.31 0.90
CA ASN A 221 4.98 11.59 1.51
C ASN A 221 5.55 11.80 2.93
N SER A 222 5.92 10.72 3.62
CA SER A 222 6.48 10.74 4.99
C SER A 222 8.00 10.59 5.03
N CYS A 223 8.58 10.06 3.96
CA CYS A 223 10.01 9.77 3.79
C CYS A 223 10.50 10.29 2.43
N TRP A 224 10.50 11.63 2.33
CA TRP A 224 10.88 12.34 1.11
C TRP A 224 12.30 12.01 0.65
N GLY A 225 12.46 11.84 -0.67
CA GLY A 225 13.76 11.66 -1.31
C GLY A 225 14.27 10.22 -1.34
N LEU A 226 13.55 9.25 -0.73
CA LEU A 226 13.85 7.84 -0.95
C LEU A 226 13.60 7.46 -2.41
N ARG A 227 14.46 6.60 -2.96
CA ARG A 227 14.41 6.13 -4.34
C ARG A 227 14.72 4.65 -4.40
N CYS A 228 14.04 3.94 -5.28
CA CYS A 228 14.42 2.59 -5.65
C CYS A 228 15.37 2.65 -6.85
N MET A 229 16.48 1.92 -6.77
CA MET A 229 17.42 1.83 -7.87
C MET A 229 16.83 0.94 -8.96
N VAL A 230 16.96 1.38 -10.21
CA VAL A 230 16.82 0.51 -11.37
C VAL A 230 18.19 -0.10 -11.55
N ASP A 231 18.32 -1.41 -11.37
CA ASP A 231 19.59 -2.08 -11.64
C ASP A 231 19.97 -1.82 -13.11
N SER A 232 21.16 -1.26 -13.33
CA SER A 232 21.73 -1.17 -14.66
C SER A 232 21.98 -2.58 -15.15
N GLN A 233 21.29 -2.98 -16.21
CA GLN A 233 21.58 -4.21 -16.96
C GLN A 233 23.04 -4.26 -17.40
#